data_AF-A0A2E0GQ05-F1
#
_entry.id   AF-A0A2E0GQ05-F1
#
_cell.length_a   1.000
_cell.length_b   1.000
_cell.length_c   1.000
_cell.angle_alpha   90.00
_cell.angle_beta   90.00
_cell.angle_gamma   90.00
#
_symmetry.space_group_name_H-M   'P 1'
#
loop_
_entity.id
_entity.type
_entity.pdbx_description
1 polymer ?
#
loop_
_entity_poly.entity_id
_entity_poly.type
_entity_poly.pdbx_seq_one_letter_code
_entity_poly.pdbx_strand_id
1 'polypeptide(L)' 'MKNTVRYQYKSIVEKLVFLRRVRKLSQEQIALDIGVDTKLFGEWERMVREPRLFNLLCWCEALHVFLTISHDDEEF' A
#
# COMPACT_ATOMS: atom_id res chain seq x y z
N MET A 1 -23.80 3.13 15.40
CA MET A 1 -23.41 3.36 14.00
C MET A 1 -22.27 2.42 13.66
N LYS A 2 -22.50 1.39 12.84
CA LYS A 2 -21.43 0.52 12.33
C LYS A 2 -20.76 1.29 11.18
N ASN A 3 -19.51 1.73 11.40
CA ASN A 3 -18.66 2.33 10.37
C ASN A 3 -18.43 1.29 9.26
N THR A 4 -19.19 1.43 8.19
CA THR A 4 -19.11 0.63 6.96
C THR A 4 -18.70 1.69 5.94
N VAL A 5 -17.47 1.79 5.44
CA VAL A 5 -16.61 0.78 4.81
C VAL A 5 -15.15 1.22 5.01
N ARG A 6 -14.27 0.36 5.55
CA ARG A 6 -12.81 0.63 5.64
C ARG A 6 -11.98 -0.59 5.21
N TYR A 7 -12.37 -1.24 4.11
CA TYR A 7 -11.77 -2.51 3.67
C TYR A 7 -11.04 -2.46 2.32
N GLN A 8 -11.08 -1.34 1.57
CA GLN A 8 -10.30 -1.21 0.34
C GLN A 8 -8.79 -1.12 0.63
N TYR A 9 -8.38 -0.33 1.62
CA TYR A 9 -6.97 -0.13 1.99
C TYR A 9 -6.23 -1.43 2.33
N LYS A 10 -6.88 -2.34 3.08
CA LYS A 10 -6.31 -3.63 3.46
C LYS A 10 -5.86 -4.45 2.24
N SER A 11 -6.74 -4.57 1.25
CA SER A 11 -6.47 -5.33 0.03
C SER A 11 -5.33 -4.73 -0.80
N ILE A 12 -5.20 -3.40 -0.80
CA ILE A 12 -4.10 -2.70 -1.49
C ILE A 12 -2.77 -3.05 -0.81
N VAL A 13 -2.69 -2.90 0.52
CA VAL A 13 -1.48 -3.23 1.29
C VAL A 13 -1.09 -4.69 1.12
N GLU A 14 -2.03 -5.62 1.21
CA GLU A 14 -1.75 -7.05 1.03
C GLU A 14 -1.12 -7.34 -0.34
N LYS A 15 -1.62 -6.72 -1.42
CA LYS A 15 -1.05 -6.84 -2.76
C LYS A 15 0.36 -6.26 -2.84
N LEU A 16 0.61 -5.09 -2.25
CA LEU A 16 1.94 -4.47 -2.24
C LEU A 16 2.95 -5.29 -1.43
N VAL A 17 2.56 -5.80 -0.26
CA VAL A 17 3.39 -6.69 0.57
C VAL A 17 3.72 -7.99 -0.18
N PHE A 18 2.71 -8.59 -0.84
CA PHE A 18 2.92 -9.77 -1.67
C PHE A 18 3.92 -9.50 -2.79
N LEU A 19 3.74 -8.42 -3.55
CA LEU A 19 4.65 -8.04 -4.64
C LEU A 19 6.09 -7.81 -4.15
N ARG A 20 6.27 -7.11 -3.04
CA ARG A 20 7.60 -6.91 -2.43
C ARG A 20 8.27 -8.25 -2.13
N ARG A 21 7.54 -9.18 -1.50
CA ARG A 21 8.06 -10.50 -1.10
C ARG A 21 8.41 -11.37 -2.31
N VAL A 22 7.56 -11.41 -3.33
CA VAL A 22 7.83 -12.17 -4.57
C VAL A 22 9.08 -11.64 -5.28
N ARG A 23 9.30 -10.33 -5.24
CA ARG A 23 10.50 -9.67 -5.78
C ARG A 23 11.71 -9.72 -4.85
N LYS A 24 11.59 -10.34 -3.67
CA LYS A 24 12.65 -10.50 -2.66
C LYS A 24 13.26 -9.17 -2.19
N LEU A 25 12.48 -8.09 -2.23
CA LEU A 25 12.90 -6.78 -1.72
C LEU A 25 12.73 -6.75 -0.20
N SER A 26 13.72 -6.25 0.55
CA SER A 26 13.59 -6.07 1.99
C SER A 26 12.67 -4.88 2.32
N GLN A 27 12.18 -4.82 3.56
CA GLN A 27 11.47 -3.62 4.03
C GLN A 27 12.38 -2.39 4.02
N GLU A 28 13.65 -2.58 4.39
CA GLU A 28 14.68 -1.54 4.42
C GLU A 28 14.95 -0.98 3.01
N GLN A 29 15.00 -1.84 1.99
CA GLN A 29 15.19 -1.39 0.61
C GLN A 29 14.06 -0.46 0.17
N ILE A 30 12.79 -0.88 0.33
CA ILE A 30 11.66 -0.04 -0.06
C ILE A 30 11.60 1.25 0.76
N ALA A 31 11.86 1.16 2.07
CA ALA A 31 11.85 2.32 2.96
C ALA A 31 12.90 3.36 2.53
N LEU A 32 14.11 2.89 2.17
CA LEU A 32 15.17 3.73 1.62
C LEU A 32 14.74 4.38 0.29
N ASP A 33 14.19 3.58 -0.63
CA ASP A 33 13.78 4.05 -1.97
C ASP A 33 12.73 5.17 -1.91
N ILE A 34 11.82 5.12 -0.93
CA ILE A 34 10.74 6.11 -0.76
C ILE A 34 11.04 7.16 0.32
N GLY A 35 12.24 7.15 0.90
CA GLY A 35 12.70 8.16 1.86
C GLY A 35 11.99 8.14 3.22
N VAL A 36 11.67 6.95 3.75
CA VAL A 36 11.04 6.79 5.08
C VAL A 36 11.81 5.85 5.99
N ASP A 37 11.51 5.92 7.28
CA ASP A 37 12.06 5.01 8.28
C ASP A 37 11.54 3.56 8.09
N THR A 38 12.43 2.57 8.22
CA THR A 38 12.11 1.15 8.04
C THR A 38 11.06 0.65 9.03
N LYS A 39 11.06 1.15 10.28
CA LYS A 39 10.04 0.78 11.27
C LYS A 39 8.69 1.35 10.86
N LEU A 40 8.62 2.58 10.38
CA LEU A 40 7.40 3.19 9.84
C LEU A 40 6.84 2.38 8.66
N PHE A 41 7.69 1.97 7.72
CA PHE A 41 7.28 1.11 6.61
C PHE A 41 6.76 -0.26 7.10
N GLY A 42 7.44 -0.87 8.07
CA GLY A 42 6.99 -2.11 8.71
C GLY A 42 5.68 -1.96 9.51
N GLU A 43 5.33 -0.78 10.01
CA GLU A 43 4.02 -0.48 10.59
C GLU A 43 2.92 -0.43 9.51
N TRP A 44 3.23 0.04 8.30
CA TRP A 44 2.29 0.03 7.18
C TRP A 44 1.99 -1.39 6.71
N GLU A 45 3.01 -2.24 6.53
CA GLU A 45 2.81 -3.63 6.11
C GLU A 45 1.96 -4.44 7.11
N ARG A 46 2.11 -4.13 8.41
CA ARG A 46 1.35 -4.76 9.50
C ARG A 46 -0.01 -4.09 9.75
N MET A 47 -0.35 -3.05 8.99
CA MET A 47 -1.58 -2.26 9.15
C MET A 47 -1.74 -1.64 10.55
N VAL A 48 -0.62 -1.45 11.27
CA VAL A 48 -0.59 -0.72 12.56
C VAL A 48 -0.81 0.77 12.32
N ARG A 49 -0.31 1.27 11.18
CA ARG A 49 -0.45 2.65 10.75
C ARG A 49 -0.77 2.71 9.26
N GLU A 50 -1.64 3.64 8.88
CA GLU A 50 -1.99 3.88 7.48
C GLU A 50 -0.98 4.87 6.85
N PRO A 51 -0.37 4.58 5.69
CA PRO A 51 0.37 5.54 4.91
C PRO A 51 -0.58 6.62 4.41
N ARG A 52 -0.10 7.86 4.36
CA ARG A 52 -0.82 8.90 3.61
C ARG A 52 -0.79 8.57 2.12
N LEU A 53 -1.73 9.11 1.35
CA LEU A 53 -1.85 8.85 -0.09
C LEU A 53 -0.52 9.03 -0.83
N PHE A 54 0.23 10.10 -0.56
CA PHE A 54 1.55 10.33 -1.16
C PHE A 54 2.51 9.15 -0.93
N ASN A 55 2.64 8.69 0.32
CA ASN A 55 3.50 7.56 0.67
C ASN A 55 3.03 6.24 0.03
N LEU A 56 1.72 6.05 -0.10
CA LEU A 56 1.17 4.90 -0.81
C LEU A 56 1.56 4.92 -2.30
N LEU A 57 1.51 6.10 -2.94
CA LEU A 57 1.93 6.27 -4.33
C LEU A 57 3.44 6.03 -4.50
N CYS A 58 4.28 6.56 -3.60
CA CYS A 58 5.73 6.28 -3.62
C CYS A 58 6.01 4.78 -3.46
N TRP A 59 5.26 4.08 -2.59
CA TRP A 59 5.39 2.63 -2.45
C TRP A 59 4.99 1.90 -3.74
N CYS A 60 3.91 2.30 -4.40
CA CYS A 60 3.54 1.78 -5.72
C CYS A 60 4.64 2.00 -6.76
N GLU A 61 5.23 3.20 -6.79
CA GLU A 61 6.33 3.56 -7.69
C GLU A 61 7.59 2.71 -7.45
N ALA A 62 8.00 2.53 -6.19
CA ALA A 62 9.13 1.66 -5.82
C ALA A 62 8.90 0.19 -6.21
N LEU A 63 7.63 -0.22 -6.30
CA LEU A 63 7.23 -1.54 -6.80
C LEU A 63 6.85 -1.52 -8.28
N HIS A 64 7.12 -0.45 -9.03
CA HIS A 64 6.78 -0.34 -10.46
C HIS A 64 5.34 -0.81 -10.77
N VAL A 65 4.39 -0.39 -9.95
CA VAL A 65 2.96 -0.63 -10.14
C VAL A 65 2.19 0.67 -10.02
N PHE A 66 0.97 0.70 -10.56
CA PHE A 66 0.12 1.88 -10.57
C PHE A 66 -1.22 1.56 -9.91
N LEU A 67 -1.79 2.55 -9.22
CA LEU A 67 -3.19 2.50 -8.80
C LEU A 67 -4.07 2.98 -9.95
N THR A 68 -5.08 2.20 -10.29
CA THR A 68 -6.11 2.57 -11.26
C THR A 68 -7.40 2.87 -10.51
N ILE A 69 -8.04 3.98 -10.85
CA ILE A 69 -9.40 4.30 -10.40
C ILE A 69 -10.33 3.90 -11.53
N SER A 70 -11.22 2.94 -11.27
CA SER A 70 -12.33 2.59 -12.14
C SER A 70 -13.63 2.89 -11.41
N HIS A 71 -14.65 3.27 -12.18
CA HIS A 71 -16.02 3.34 -11.71
C HIS A 71 -16.77 2.22 -12.44
N ASP A 72 -17.41 1.34 -11.68
CA ASP A 72 -18.42 0.46 -12.26
C ASP A 72 -19.71 1.28 -12.26
N ASP A 73 -20.07 1.83 -13.44
CA ASP A 73 -21.43 2.28 -13.67
C ASP A 73 -22.29 1.01 -13.62
N GLU A 74 -22.72 0.58 -12.43
CA GLU A 74 -23.84 -0.35 -12.32
C GLU A 74 -25.01 0.33 -13.07
N GLU A 75 -25.42 -0.26 -14.20
CA GLU A 75 -26.60 0.16 -14.94
C GLU A 75 -27.77 0.35 -13.96
N PHE A 76 -28.41 1.52 -14.08
CA PHE A 76 -29.53 2.05 -13.29
C PHE A 76 -30.58 1.04 -12.82
#